data_AF-A0A535Q6N9-F1
#
_entry.id   AF-A0A535Q6N9-F1
#
_cell.length_a   1.000
_cell.length_b   1.000
_cell.length_c   1.000
_cell.angle_alpha   90.00
_cell.angle_beta   90.00
_cell.angle_gamma   90.00
#
_symmetry.space_group_name_H-M   'P 1'
#
loop_
_entity.id
_entity.type
_entity.pdbx_description
1 polymer ?
#
loop_
_entity_poly.entity_id
_entity_poly.type
_entity_poly.pdbx_seq_one_letter_code
_entity_poly.pdbx_strand_id
1 'polypeptide(L)' 'MKLIGLTGGAGSGKSTVSEMFRELGAAVVDADAATHALYEPGS' A
#
# COMPACT_ATOMS: atom_id res chain seq x y z
N MET A 1 -17.22 6.32 -4.47
CA MET A 1 -15.77 6.01 -4.35
C MET A 1 -15.57 4.54 -4.66
N LYS A 2 -14.59 4.19 -5.49
CA LYS A 2 -14.27 2.79 -5.82
C LYS A 2 -13.10 2.33 -4.94
N LEU A 3 -13.22 1.15 -4.33
CA LEU A 3 -12.16 0.51 -3.56
C LEU A 3 -11.61 -0.67 -4.38
N ILE A 4 -10.29 -0.70 -4.58
CA ILE A 4 -9.61 -1.72 -5.40
C ILE A 4 -8.51 -2.35 -4.54
N GLY A 5 -8.53 -3.67 -4.42
CA GLY A 5 -7.48 -4.42 -3.74
C GLY A 5 -6.33 -4.74 -4.70
N LEU A 6 -5.12 -4.27 -4.36
CA LEU A 6 -3.89 -4.64 -5.05
C LEU A 6 -3.20 -5.76 -4.27
N THR A 7 -3.01 -6.93 -4.90
CA THR A 7 -2.41 -8.12 -4.26
C THR A 7 -1.33 -8.74 -5.15
N GLY A 8 -0.59 -9.69 -4.58
CA GLY A 8 0.54 -10.36 -5.22
C GLY A 8 1.55 -10.91 -4.20
N GLY A 9 2.32 -11.92 -4.57
CA GLY A 9 3.34 -12.53 -3.70
C GLY A 9 4.50 -11.58 -3.35
N ALA A 10 5.38 -12.00 -2.43
CA ALA A 10 6.60 -11.26 -2.14
C ALA A 10 7.46 -11.10 -3.42
N GLY A 11 8.01 -9.90 -3.64
CA GLY A 11 8.79 -9.60 -4.85
C GLY A 11 7.98 -9.43 -6.14
N SER A 12 6.65 -9.49 -6.12
CA SER A 12 5.82 -9.39 -7.33
C SER A 12 5.62 -7.96 -7.87
N GLY A 13 6.27 -6.95 -7.30
CA GLY A 13 6.17 -5.56 -7.74
C GLY A 13 4.91 -4.80 -7.30
N LYS A 14 4.20 -5.25 -6.26
CA LYS A 14 3.01 -4.55 -5.72
C LYS A 14 3.29 -3.07 -5.42
N SER A 15 4.40 -2.78 -4.72
CA SER A 15 4.80 -1.43 -4.37
C SER A 15 5.05 -0.56 -5.60
N THR A 16 5.59 -1.14 -6.68
CA THR A 16 5.76 -0.43 -7.97
C THR A 16 4.39 -0.06 -8.56
N VAL A 17 3.46 -1.00 -8.62
CA VAL A 17 2.12 -0.74 -9.16
C VAL A 17 1.34 0.25 -8.27
N SER A 18 1.50 0.19 -6.95
CA SER A 18 0.87 1.17 -6.05
C SER A 18 1.41 2.58 -6.25
N GLU A 19 2.71 2.75 -6.51
CA GLU A 19 3.27 4.06 -6.87
C GLU A 19 2.74 4.58 -8.21
N MET A 20 2.62 3.71 -9.22
CA MET A 20 2.00 4.11 -10.49
C MET A 20 0.56 4.60 -10.30
N PHE A 21 -0.21 3.98 -9.40
CA PHE A 21 -1.55 4.48 -9.07
C PHE A 21 -1.51 5.85 -8.35
N ARG A 22 -0.53 6.07 -7.46
CA ARG A 22 -0.33 7.39 -6.82
C ARG A 22 -0.02 8.46 -7.85
N GLU A 23 0.87 8.19 -8.80
CA GLU A 23 1.23 9.12 -9.88
C GLU A 23 0.02 9.50 -10.75
N LEU A 24 -0.93 8.59 -10.92
CA LEU A 24 -2.19 8.83 -11.63
C LEU A 24 -3.26 9.54 -10.76
N GLY A 25 -2.92 9.93 -9.52
CA GLY A 25 -3.80 10.66 -8.60
C GLY A 25 -4.70 9.78 -7.74
N ALA A 26 -4.48 8.47 -7.69
CA ALA A 26 -5.23 7.59 -6.79
C ALA A 26 -4.75 7.74 -5.35
N ALA A 27 -5.69 7.78 -4.41
CA ALA A 27 -5.39 7.56 -3.01
C ALA A 27 -5.00 6.09 -2.81
N VAL A 28 -3.80 5.85 -2.26
CA VAL A 28 -3.26 4.52 -2.01
C VAL A 28 -3.05 4.32 -0.52
N VAL A 29 -3.74 3.31 0.02
CA VAL A 29 -3.58 2.84 1.39
C VAL A 29 -2.69 1.61 1.37
N ASP A 30 -1.55 1.71 2.05
CA ASP A 30 -0.57 0.62 2.17
C ASP A 30 -0.77 -0.12 3.50
N ALA A 31 -1.12 -1.40 3.42
CA ALA A 31 -1.37 -2.25 4.57
C ALA A 31 -0.09 -2.60 5.34
N ASP A 32 1.04 -2.75 4.64
CA ASP A 32 2.33 -3.09 5.26
C ASP A 32 2.82 -1.90 6.09
N ALA A 33 2.72 -0.68 5.53
CA ALA A 33 3.07 0.55 6.24
C ALA A 33 2.16 0.81 7.45
N ALA A 34 0.84 0.60 7.29
CA ALA A 34 -0.12 0.74 8.40
C ALA A 34 0.19 -0.26 9.53
N THR A 35 0.50 -1.50 9.18
CA THR A 35 0.87 -2.54 10.15
C THR A 35 2.18 -2.19 10.85
N HIS A 36 3.19 -1.72 10.12
CA HIS A 36 4.46 -1.30 10.72
C HIS A 36 4.28 -0.18 11.75
N ALA A 37 3.46 0.82 11.42
CA ALA A 37 3.14 1.93 12.33
C ALA A 37 2.45 1.45 13.62
N LEU A 38 1.62 0.40 13.57
CA LEU A 38 1.00 -0.19 14.75
C LEU A 38 2.00 -0.91 15.66
N TYR A 39 3.13 -1.35 15.12
CA TYR A 39 4.18 -2.04 15.87
C TYR A 39 5.28 -1.09 16.38
N GLU A 40 5.24 0.20 16.06
CA GLU A 40 6.19 1.16 16.60
C GLU A 40 6.00 1.29 18.14
N PRO A 41 7.07 1.13 18.95
CA PRO A 41 6.95 1.19 20.39
C PRO A 41 6.49 2.58 20.86
N GLY A 42 5.37 2.62 21.60
CA GLY A 42 4.90 3.83 22.28
C GLY A 42 3.77 4.62 21.59
N SER A 43 2.91 3.95 20.82
CA SER A 43 1.58 4.49 20.47
C SER A 43 0.54 4.29 21.59
#